data_AF-W1UFV1-F1
#
_entry.id   AF-W1UFV1-F1
#
_cell.length_a   1.000
_cell.length_b   1.000
_cell.length_c   1.000
_cell.angle_alpha   90.00
_cell.angle_beta   90.00
_cell.angle_gamma   90.00
#
_symmetry.space_group_name_H-M   'P 1'
#
loop_
_entity.id
_entity.type
_entity.pdbx_description
1 polymer ?
#
loop_
_entity_poly.entity_id
_entity_poly.type
_entity_poly.pdbx_seq_one_letter_code
_entity_poly.pdbx_strand_id
1 'polypeptide(L)'
;FIHSGQEYGRTKQFRDPAYKTPVAEDKVPNKSHLLRDKDGNPFDYPYFIHDSYDSSDAVNKFDWTKATDGKAYPENVKSRDYMKGLIALRQSTDAFRLKSLQDIKDRVHLITVPGQNGVAKEDVVIGYQITAPNGDIYAVFVNADEKAREFNLGTAFAHLRNAEVLADENQAGPVGIANPKGLEWTEKGLKLNALTATVLRVSQGGAIVAPAVEEKPEFDLSSLKQEQGQYNIQDNIPNRVVKPEQQTPAPQTKPDSAKPDAKVADAENKPSQATTDSQTSQPTQEAQASSVKEAVQNESVENSSKENKPAPLAKQAELPNTGTKNDHKLLFAGISLLTLLGLGFLLKNKKEN
;
A
#
# COMPACT_ATOMS: atom_id res chain seq x y z
N PHE A 1 -0.36 -11.55 -3.38
CA PHE A 1 -1.18 -10.36 -3.73
C PHE A 1 -0.23 -9.22 -4.04
N ILE A 2 -0.57 -8.34 -4.99
CA ILE A 2 0.17 -7.12 -5.33
C ILE A 2 -0.88 -6.03 -5.58
N HIS A 3 -0.77 -4.87 -4.93
CA HIS A 3 -1.61 -3.72 -5.24
C HIS A 3 -1.05 -2.98 -6.46
N SER A 4 -1.91 -2.53 -7.39
CA SER A 4 -1.46 -1.85 -8.61
C SER A 4 -0.62 -0.61 -8.31
N GLY A 5 0.64 -0.60 -8.75
CA GLY A 5 1.62 0.45 -8.50
C GLY A 5 2.51 0.22 -7.28
N GLN A 6 2.29 -0.86 -6.51
CA GLN A 6 3.20 -1.29 -5.45
C GLN A 6 4.59 -1.60 -6.02
N GLU A 7 4.65 -2.11 -7.26
CA GLU A 7 5.88 -2.48 -7.96
C GLU A 7 6.83 -1.30 -8.22
N TYR A 8 6.31 -0.09 -8.48
CA TYR A 8 7.15 1.09 -8.78
C TYR A 8 7.21 2.12 -7.64
N GLY A 9 6.51 1.90 -6.53
CA GLY A 9 6.40 2.88 -5.44
C GLY A 9 5.36 3.98 -5.69
N ARG A 10 4.13 3.60 -6.08
CA ARG A 10 2.98 4.51 -6.23
C ARG A 10 2.67 5.24 -4.93
N THR A 11 2.42 6.54 -5.04
CA THR A 11 2.05 7.44 -3.94
C THR A 11 0.65 8.03 -4.12
N LYS A 12 0.00 8.39 -3.01
CA LYS A 12 -1.26 9.15 -2.95
C LYS A 12 -1.08 10.49 -2.21
N GLN A 13 0.10 11.08 -2.32
CA GLN A 13 0.40 12.40 -1.78
C GLN A 13 -0.48 13.48 -2.44
N PHE A 14 -1.09 14.33 -1.63
CA PHE A 14 -1.98 15.40 -2.09
C PHE A 14 -1.17 16.62 -2.55
N ARG A 15 -0.69 16.57 -3.80
CA ARG A 15 0.22 17.58 -4.38
C ARG A 15 -0.50 18.78 -5.00
N ASP A 16 -1.54 19.28 -4.35
CA ASP A 16 -2.19 20.55 -4.71
C ASP A 16 -1.30 21.74 -4.27
N PRO A 17 -1.04 22.75 -5.12
CA PRO A 17 -0.17 23.89 -4.79
C PRO A 17 -0.51 24.64 -3.50
N ALA A 18 -1.78 24.72 -3.10
CA ALA A 18 -2.20 25.38 -1.86
C ALA A 18 -1.88 24.57 -0.59
N TYR A 19 -1.46 23.30 -0.75
CA TYR A 19 -1.25 22.32 0.32
C TYR A 19 0.22 21.91 0.47
N LYS A 20 1.14 22.72 -0.06
CA LYS A 20 2.59 22.50 0.07
C LYS A 20 3.06 22.48 1.54
N THR A 21 2.39 23.25 2.39
CA THR A 21 2.54 23.28 3.85
C THR A 21 1.22 22.88 4.52
N PRO A 22 1.18 22.65 5.84
CA PRO A 22 -0.09 22.48 6.56
C PRO A 22 -1.04 23.66 6.33
N VAL A 23 -2.34 23.34 6.28
CA VAL A 23 -3.46 24.28 6.18
C VAL A 23 -4.26 24.31 7.49
N ALA A 24 -5.25 25.21 7.59
CA ALA A 24 -6.19 25.22 8.71
C ALA A 24 -7.11 23.99 8.71
N GLU A 25 -7.64 23.63 9.88
CA GLU A 25 -8.40 22.38 10.09
C GLU A 25 -9.63 22.24 9.18
N ASP A 26 -10.32 23.36 8.91
CA ASP A 26 -11.47 23.45 7.99
C ASP A 26 -11.14 23.11 6.53
N LYS A 27 -9.84 23.01 6.20
CA LYS A 27 -9.33 22.75 4.86
C LYS A 27 -8.52 21.46 4.76
N VAL A 28 -8.31 20.72 5.85
CA VAL A 28 -7.54 19.46 5.81
C VAL A 28 -8.18 18.49 4.79
N PRO A 29 -7.42 17.93 3.83
CA PRO A 29 -7.99 17.03 2.84
C PRO A 29 -8.66 15.82 3.49
N ASN A 30 -9.88 15.51 3.06
CA ASN A 30 -10.63 14.34 3.54
C ASN A 30 -9.79 13.06 3.39
N LYS A 31 -9.88 12.16 4.37
CA LYS A 31 -9.14 10.88 4.43
C LYS A 31 -7.61 11.03 4.28
N SER A 32 -7.03 12.12 4.78
CA SER A 32 -5.59 12.33 4.77
C SER A 32 -4.91 12.13 6.13
N HIS A 33 -3.64 11.74 6.10
CA HIS A 33 -2.73 11.88 7.23
C HIS A 33 -1.67 12.95 6.91
N LEU A 34 -1.32 13.76 7.91
CA LEU A 34 -0.24 14.74 7.84
C LEU A 34 1.08 14.08 8.27
N LEU A 35 1.93 13.74 7.30
CA LEU A 35 3.22 13.10 7.54
C LEU A 35 4.27 14.10 8.02
N ARG A 36 5.09 13.66 8.98
CA ARG A 36 6.15 14.42 9.63
C ARG A 36 7.45 13.62 9.64
N ASP A 37 8.58 14.31 9.74
CA ASP A 37 9.89 13.72 9.98
C ASP A 37 10.09 13.34 11.47
N LYS A 38 11.26 12.76 11.76
CA LYS A 38 11.68 12.36 13.12
C LYS A 38 11.73 13.51 14.13
N ASP A 39 11.91 14.75 13.66
CA ASP A 39 12.05 15.97 14.45
C ASP A 39 10.69 16.69 14.58
N GLY A 40 9.64 16.15 13.96
CA GLY A 40 8.26 16.63 14.00
C GLY A 40 7.88 17.60 12.89
N ASN A 41 8.76 17.90 11.93
CA ASN A 41 8.47 18.85 10.85
C ASN A 41 7.57 18.20 9.78
N PRO A 42 6.55 18.91 9.25
CA PRO A 42 5.76 18.43 8.13
C PRO A 42 6.61 18.21 6.87
N PHE A 43 6.30 17.17 6.08
CA PHE A 43 6.90 16.98 4.75
C PHE A 43 6.47 18.08 3.74
N ASP A 44 7.23 18.26 2.65
CA ASP A 44 6.80 19.03 1.47
C ASP A 44 5.56 18.36 0.85
N TYR A 45 4.43 19.07 0.84
CA TYR A 45 3.07 18.51 0.65
C TYR A 45 2.77 17.41 1.68
N PRO A 46 2.48 17.75 2.94
CA PRO A 46 2.49 16.79 4.04
C PRO A 46 1.28 15.86 4.07
N TYR A 47 0.21 16.17 3.32
CA TYR A 47 -1.02 15.38 3.31
C TYR A 47 -0.94 14.20 2.35
N PHE A 48 -1.20 12.99 2.85
CA PHE A 48 -1.25 11.75 2.06
C PHE A 48 -2.62 11.09 2.23
N ILE A 49 -3.31 10.81 1.12
CA ILE A 49 -4.67 10.22 1.15
C ILE A 49 -4.58 8.71 1.45
N HIS A 50 -5.07 8.29 2.61
CA HIS A 50 -5.03 6.90 3.06
C HIS A 50 -6.21 6.08 2.55
N ASP A 51 -7.35 6.73 2.30
CA ASP A 51 -8.59 6.14 1.78
C ASP A 51 -9.11 7.05 0.66
N SER A 52 -9.03 6.59 -0.59
CA SER A 52 -9.18 7.44 -1.78
C SER A 52 -10.36 7.02 -2.68
N TYR A 53 -11.41 6.44 -2.09
CA TYR A 53 -12.62 6.03 -2.82
C TYR A 53 -13.30 7.22 -3.53
N ASP A 54 -13.32 8.38 -2.87
CA ASP A 54 -13.82 9.67 -3.38
C ASP A 54 -12.63 10.63 -3.55
N SER A 55 -11.82 10.38 -4.57
CA SER A 55 -10.64 11.19 -4.89
C SER A 55 -10.40 11.22 -6.40
N SER A 56 -9.99 12.39 -6.90
CA SER A 56 -9.78 12.61 -8.34
C SER A 56 -8.58 11.84 -8.90
N ASP A 57 -8.49 11.77 -10.23
CA ASP A 57 -7.38 11.13 -10.95
C ASP A 57 -6.00 11.70 -10.58
N ALA A 58 -5.92 12.93 -10.08
CA ALA A 58 -4.68 13.51 -9.56
C ALA A 58 -4.07 12.66 -8.41
N VAL A 59 -4.92 12.05 -7.59
CA VAL A 59 -4.58 11.12 -6.51
C VAL A 59 -4.63 9.65 -6.98
N ASN A 60 -5.63 9.30 -7.79
CA ASN A 60 -5.96 7.91 -8.09
C ASN A 60 -5.30 7.32 -9.35
N LYS A 61 -4.70 8.11 -10.25
CA LYS A 61 -4.05 7.58 -11.46
C LYS A 61 -2.94 6.55 -11.19
N PHE A 62 -2.68 5.72 -12.19
CA PHE A 62 -1.43 4.97 -12.31
C PHE A 62 -0.39 5.87 -13.00
N ASP A 63 0.81 5.99 -12.41
CA ASP A 63 1.87 6.87 -12.90
C ASP A 63 2.76 6.11 -13.89
N TRP A 64 2.27 6.00 -15.13
CA TRP A 64 2.94 5.27 -16.20
C TRP A 64 4.37 5.75 -16.45
N THR A 65 4.65 7.05 -16.33
CA THR A 65 6.00 7.58 -16.51
C THR A 65 6.95 7.06 -15.44
N LYS A 66 6.55 7.05 -14.16
CA LYS A 66 7.36 6.41 -13.09
C LYS A 66 7.50 4.90 -13.26
N ALA A 67 6.48 4.24 -13.81
CA ALA A 67 6.50 2.79 -13.99
C ALA A 67 7.34 2.31 -15.19
N THR A 68 7.72 3.20 -16.14
CA THR A 68 8.38 2.79 -17.40
C THR A 68 9.55 3.68 -17.87
N ASP A 69 9.62 4.97 -17.52
CA ASP A 69 10.73 5.84 -17.95
C ASP A 69 11.92 5.74 -17.00
N GLY A 70 12.84 4.81 -17.30
CA GLY A 70 14.07 4.60 -16.53
C GLY A 70 15.09 5.74 -16.63
N LYS A 71 14.88 6.75 -17.48
CA LYS A 71 15.74 7.96 -17.54
C LYS A 71 15.22 9.04 -16.59
N ALA A 72 13.90 9.24 -16.56
CA ALA A 72 13.26 10.20 -15.67
C ALA A 72 13.13 9.67 -14.22
N TYR A 73 12.91 8.36 -14.05
CA TYR A 73 12.57 7.73 -12.77
C TYR A 73 13.32 6.41 -12.54
N PRO A 74 14.67 6.42 -12.51
CA PRO A 74 15.49 5.20 -12.44
C PRO A 74 15.17 4.30 -11.24
N GLU A 75 14.99 4.83 -10.03
CA GLU A 75 14.68 4.00 -8.85
C GLU A 75 13.26 3.41 -8.89
N ASN A 76 12.28 4.10 -9.50
CA ASN A 76 10.92 3.56 -9.66
C ASN A 76 10.90 2.41 -10.68
N VAL A 77 11.62 2.55 -11.79
CA VAL A 77 11.76 1.48 -12.81
C VAL A 77 12.61 0.31 -12.30
N LYS A 78 13.70 0.58 -11.57
CA LYS A 78 14.50 -0.44 -10.86
C LYS A 78 13.64 -1.24 -9.88
N SER A 79 12.81 -0.58 -9.06
CA SER A 79 11.85 -1.26 -8.17
C SER A 79 10.87 -2.14 -8.94
N ARG A 80 10.34 -1.63 -10.07
CA ARG A 80 9.41 -2.36 -10.94
C ARG A 80 10.04 -3.60 -11.57
N ASP A 81 11.28 -3.47 -12.06
CA ASP A 81 12.01 -4.59 -12.65
C ASP A 81 12.52 -5.58 -11.58
N TYR A 82 12.77 -5.13 -10.35
CA TYR A 82 12.99 -6.01 -9.20
C TYR A 82 11.75 -6.85 -8.90
N MET A 83 10.55 -6.25 -8.89
CA MET A 83 9.28 -6.98 -8.74
C MET A 83 9.05 -7.98 -9.88
N LYS A 84 9.30 -7.59 -11.13
CA LYS A 84 9.29 -8.50 -12.30
C LYS A 84 10.23 -9.69 -12.08
N GLY A 85 11.44 -9.43 -11.57
CA GLY A 85 12.43 -10.44 -11.19
C GLY A 85 11.94 -11.41 -10.12
N LEU A 86 11.37 -10.90 -9.02
CA LEU A 86 10.78 -11.69 -7.95
C LEU A 86 9.61 -12.57 -8.43
N ILE A 87 8.79 -12.07 -9.37
CA ILE A 87 7.70 -12.85 -9.97
C ILE A 87 8.28 -14.01 -10.81
N ALA A 88 9.29 -13.76 -11.65
CA ALA A 88 9.94 -14.79 -12.45
C ALA A 88 10.63 -15.86 -11.58
N LEU A 89 11.32 -15.44 -10.51
CA LEU A 89 11.92 -16.32 -9.49
C LEU A 89 10.87 -17.16 -8.74
N ARG A 90 9.71 -16.59 -8.41
CA ARG A 90 8.59 -17.32 -7.81
C ARG A 90 7.93 -18.31 -8.78
N GLN A 91 8.04 -18.08 -10.09
CA GLN A 91 7.52 -18.97 -11.12
C GLN A 91 8.48 -20.13 -11.42
N SER A 92 9.80 -19.90 -11.47
CA SER A 92 10.80 -20.91 -11.87
C SER A 92 10.94 -22.11 -10.94
N THR A 93 10.48 -22.02 -9.69
CA THR A 93 10.42 -23.13 -8.74
C THR A 93 9.08 -23.17 -8.02
N ASP A 94 8.69 -24.34 -7.51
CA ASP A 94 7.56 -24.50 -6.63
C ASP A 94 7.92 -24.43 -5.13
N ALA A 95 9.20 -24.29 -4.78
CA ALA A 95 9.68 -24.11 -3.40
C ALA A 95 8.95 -22.97 -2.65
N PHE A 96 8.71 -21.83 -3.31
CA PHE A 96 8.00 -20.69 -2.72
C PHE A 96 6.45 -20.85 -2.72
N ARG A 97 5.93 -21.98 -3.21
CA ARG A 97 4.50 -22.27 -3.47
C ARG A 97 4.18 -23.76 -3.24
N LEU A 98 4.70 -24.30 -2.13
CA LEU A 98 4.34 -25.62 -1.58
C LEU A 98 2.82 -25.73 -1.35
N LYS A 99 2.28 -26.95 -1.40
CA LYS A 99 0.82 -27.19 -1.49
C LYS A 99 0.15 -27.55 -0.16
N SER A 100 0.89 -27.97 0.85
CA SER A 100 0.34 -28.39 2.14
C SER A 100 1.08 -27.76 3.32
N LEU A 101 0.41 -27.67 4.47
CA LEU A 101 1.05 -27.28 5.75
C LEU A 101 2.13 -28.27 6.17
N GLN A 102 2.01 -29.54 5.77
CA GLN A 102 2.97 -30.57 6.13
C GLN A 102 4.27 -30.42 5.32
N ASP A 103 4.17 -30.26 3.99
CA ASP A 103 5.32 -29.90 3.14
C ASP A 103 6.06 -28.66 3.66
N ILE A 104 5.34 -27.64 4.12
CA ILE A 104 5.94 -26.42 4.65
C ILE A 104 6.75 -26.72 5.92
N LYS A 105 6.23 -27.53 6.85
CA LYS A 105 6.98 -27.95 8.06
C LYS A 105 8.20 -28.81 7.72
N ASP A 106 8.08 -29.70 6.75
CA ASP A 106 9.13 -30.68 6.42
C ASP A 106 10.24 -30.08 5.54
N ARG A 107 10.02 -28.90 4.95
CA ARG A 107 10.93 -28.27 3.97
C ARG A 107 11.43 -26.89 4.37
N VAL A 108 10.66 -26.10 5.13
CA VAL A 108 11.00 -24.71 5.47
C VAL A 108 11.58 -24.63 6.87
N HIS A 109 12.85 -24.24 6.96
CA HIS A 109 13.62 -24.25 8.21
C HIS A 109 14.20 -22.87 8.52
N LEU A 110 14.00 -22.37 9.75
CA LEU A 110 14.53 -21.08 10.20
C LEU A 110 16.03 -21.20 10.50
N ILE A 111 16.83 -20.29 9.95
CA ILE A 111 18.28 -20.18 10.19
C ILE A 111 18.53 -19.19 11.35
N THR A 112 17.85 -18.04 11.33
CA THR A 112 17.93 -17.01 12.38
C THR A 112 17.06 -17.36 13.58
N VAL A 113 17.48 -18.36 14.36
CA VAL A 113 16.78 -18.75 15.60
C VAL A 113 16.84 -17.60 16.62
N PRO A 114 15.70 -17.07 17.10
CA PRO A 114 15.68 -15.93 18.00
C PRO A 114 16.40 -16.21 19.33
N GLY A 115 17.18 -15.24 19.81
CA GLY A 115 18.01 -15.38 21.01
C GLY A 115 19.36 -16.07 20.78
N GLN A 116 19.71 -16.42 19.54
CA GLN A 116 21.00 -17.04 19.18
C GLN A 116 21.79 -16.16 18.21
N ASN A 117 23.12 -16.30 18.20
CA ASN A 117 23.99 -15.79 17.13
C ASN A 117 23.90 -14.28 16.79
N GLY A 118 23.41 -13.43 17.70
CA GLY A 118 23.21 -12.00 17.44
C GLY A 118 21.86 -11.65 16.78
N VAL A 119 20.89 -12.57 16.85
CA VAL A 119 19.48 -12.35 16.52
C VAL A 119 18.70 -12.21 17.83
N ALA A 120 17.99 -11.10 18.03
CA ALA A 120 17.17 -10.88 19.21
C ALA A 120 15.85 -11.68 19.18
N LYS A 121 15.05 -11.63 20.26
CA LYS A 121 13.68 -12.19 20.28
C LYS A 121 12.76 -11.48 19.28
N GLU A 122 12.92 -10.17 19.21
CA GLU A 122 12.26 -9.25 18.29
C GLU A 122 13.39 -8.48 17.59
N ASP A 123 13.49 -8.60 16.28
CA ASP A 123 14.62 -8.11 15.47
C ASP A 123 14.14 -7.74 14.07
N VAL A 124 14.95 -6.97 13.34
CA VAL A 124 14.71 -6.52 11.96
C VAL A 124 15.47 -7.36 10.93
N VAL A 125 15.88 -8.58 11.32
CA VAL A 125 16.54 -9.55 10.43
C VAL A 125 15.83 -10.90 10.45
N ILE A 126 15.80 -11.59 9.30
CA ILE A 126 15.33 -12.97 9.21
C ILE A 126 16.09 -13.73 8.11
N GLY A 127 16.39 -14.99 8.38
CA GLY A 127 17.02 -15.93 7.43
C GLY A 127 16.39 -17.30 7.54
N TYR A 128 16.00 -17.91 6.41
CA TYR A 128 15.41 -19.25 6.36
C TYR A 128 15.77 -20.01 5.08
N GLN A 129 15.69 -21.34 5.15
CA GLN A 129 15.91 -22.27 4.04
C GLN A 129 14.59 -22.89 3.57
N ILE A 130 14.49 -23.24 2.29
CA ILE A 130 13.47 -24.13 1.72
C ILE A 130 14.17 -25.25 0.93
N THR A 131 13.87 -26.52 1.26
CA THR A 131 14.26 -27.66 0.40
C THR A 131 13.16 -27.95 -0.61
N ALA A 132 13.39 -27.61 -1.87
CA ALA A 132 12.42 -27.74 -2.95
C ALA A 132 12.01 -29.21 -3.23
N PRO A 133 10.83 -29.46 -3.83
CA PRO A 133 10.41 -30.79 -4.25
C PRO A 133 11.38 -31.53 -5.17
N ASN A 134 12.13 -30.82 -6.04
CA ASN A 134 13.19 -31.40 -6.88
C ASN A 134 14.55 -31.59 -6.16
N GLY A 135 14.63 -31.24 -4.87
CA GLY A 135 15.84 -31.33 -4.05
C GLY A 135 16.66 -30.03 -3.95
N ASP A 136 16.49 -29.07 -4.86
CA ASP A 136 17.24 -27.80 -4.82
C ASP A 136 17.02 -27.07 -3.50
N ILE A 137 18.10 -26.48 -2.95
CA ILE A 137 18.04 -25.77 -1.68
C ILE A 137 18.01 -24.27 -1.97
N TYR A 138 16.90 -23.62 -1.62
CA TYR A 138 16.77 -22.17 -1.64
C TYR A 138 17.00 -21.62 -0.24
N ALA A 139 17.60 -20.44 -0.13
CA ALA A 139 17.63 -19.69 1.13
C ALA A 139 17.27 -18.23 0.89
N VAL A 140 16.62 -17.61 1.87
CA VAL A 140 16.18 -16.22 1.83
C VAL A 140 16.70 -15.53 3.08
N PHE A 141 17.39 -14.41 2.91
CA PHE A 141 17.90 -13.57 3.99
C PHE A 141 17.43 -12.14 3.77
N VAL A 142 16.97 -11.49 4.84
CA VAL A 142 16.49 -10.10 4.83
C VAL A 142 17.14 -9.36 6.00
N ASN A 143 17.83 -8.28 5.70
CA ASN A 143 18.31 -7.30 6.68
C ASN A 143 17.55 -5.99 6.49
N ALA A 144 16.57 -5.72 7.35
CA ALA A 144 15.86 -4.43 7.42
C ALA A 144 16.45 -3.49 8.49
N ASP A 145 17.66 -3.77 8.98
CA ASP A 145 18.42 -2.87 9.86
C ASP A 145 19.10 -1.75 9.05
N GLU A 146 19.33 -0.59 9.68
CA GLU A 146 20.02 0.57 9.08
C GLU A 146 21.56 0.39 9.03
N LYS A 147 22.05 -0.80 9.43
CA LYS A 147 23.47 -1.20 9.44
C LYS A 147 23.64 -2.60 8.87
N ALA A 148 24.86 -2.95 8.48
CA ALA A 148 25.16 -4.31 8.04
C ALA A 148 24.96 -5.33 9.17
N ARG A 149 24.39 -6.50 8.84
CA ARG A 149 24.10 -7.60 9.80
C ARG A 149 24.67 -8.92 9.29
N GLU A 150 25.19 -9.72 10.22
CA GLU A 150 25.78 -11.04 9.97
C GLU A 150 24.79 -12.16 10.31
N PHE A 151 24.62 -13.10 9.39
CA PHE A 151 23.81 -14.31 9.50
C PHE A 151 24.74 -15.50 9.68
N ASN A 152 24.78 -16.06 10.88
CA ASN A 152 25.60 -17.25 11.18
C ASN A 152 24.99 -18.50 10.52
N LEU A 153 25.80 -19.22 9.74
CA LEU A 153 25.39 -20.46 9.06
C LEU A 153 25.89 -21.72 9.80
N GLY A 154 26.92 -21.58 10.65
CA GLY A 154 27.58 -22.69 11.31
C GLY A 154 28.01 -23.80 10.35
N THR A 155 27.96 -25.05 10.82
CA THR A 155 28.11 -26.24 9.98
C THR A 155 26.81 -26.64 9.29
N ALA A 156 25.65 -26.42 9.95
CA ALA A 156 24.34 -26.89 9.48
C ALA A 156 23.86 -26.25 8.17
N PHE A 157 24.29 -25.02 7.87
CA PHE A 157 23.94 -24.30 6.64
C PHE A 157 25.17 -23.95 5.77
N ALA A 158 26.30 -24.62 6.00
CA ALA A 158 27.56 -24.33 5.31
C ALA A 158 27.49 -24.54 3.79
N HIS A 159 26.62 -25.42 3.30
CA HIS A 159 26.39 -25.66 1.87
C HIS A 159 25.91 -24.42 1.12
N LEU A 160 25.25 -23.47 1.79
CA LEU A 160 24.77 -22.23 1.17
C LEU A 160 25.90 -21.33 0.65
N ARG A 161 27.16 -21.54 1.10
CA ARG A 161 28.34 -20.84 0.57
C ARG A 161 28.62 -21.12 -0.91
N ASN A 162 28.13 -22.25 -1.42
CA ASN A 162 28.28 -22.66 -2.81
C ASN A 162 27.06 -22.26 -3.67
N ALA A 163 26.17 -21.42 -3.15
CA ALA A 163 24.94 -21.03 -3.84
C ALA A 163 25.18 -19.97 -4.92
N GLU A 164 24.38 -20.03 -5.99
CA GLU A 164 24.19 -18.87 -6.87
C GLU A 164 23.23 -17.86 -6.22
N VAL A 165 23.48 -16.57 -6.44
CA VAL A 165 22.67 -15.48 -5.89
C VAL A 165 21.59 -15.11 -6.90
N LEU A 166 20.32 -15.29 -6.54
CA LEU A 166 19.14 -15.07 -7.38
C LEU A 166 18.47 -13.70 -7.12
N ALA A 167 18.79 -13.04 -6.01
CA ALA A 167 18.42 -11.65 -5.75
C ALA A 167 19.48 -10.96 -4.87
N ASP A 168 19.72 -9.68 -5.09
CA ASP A 168 20.73 -8.86 -4.39
C ASP A 168 20.24 -7.41 -4.16
N GLU A 169 21.08 -6.47 -3.72
CA GLU A 169 20.64 -5.06 -3.50
C GLU A 169 20.24 -4.30 -4.80
N ASN A 170 20.34 -4.90 -5.99
CA ASN A 170 20.09 -4.24 -7.27
C ASN A 170 19.06 -4.96 -8.16
N GLN A 171 19.01 -6.29 -8.17
CA GLN A 171 18.17 -7.07 -9.10
C GLN A 171 17.68 -8.41 -8.51
N ALA A 172 16.70 -9.02 -9.17
CA ALA A 172 16.20 -10.36 -8.85
C ALA A 172 15.87 -11.15 -10.13
N GLY A 173 15.93 -12.48 -10.08
CA GLY A 173 15.55 -13.34 -11.19
C GLY A 173 15.80 -14.84 -10.94
N PRO A 174 15.47 -15.71 -11.90
CA PRO A 174 15.66 -17.17 -11.78
C PRO A 174 17.07 -17.66 -12.13
N VAL A 175 17.98 -16.75 -12.51
CA VAL A 175 19.35 -17.01 -12.98
C VAL A 175 20.35 -16.32 -12.06
N GLY A 176 21.43 -17.02 -11.68
CA GLY A 176 22.51 -16.49 -10.85
C GLY A 176 23.13 -15.17 -11.34
N ILE A 177 23.18 -14.19 -10.44
CA ILE A 177 23.80 -12.88 -10.63
C ILE A 177 25.33 -13.06 -10.63
N ALA A 178 25.99 -12.73 -11.74
CA ALA A 178 27.42 -12.99 -11.93
C ALA A 178 28.36 -12.16 -11.02
N ASN A 179 27.91 -10.99 -10.54
CA ASN A 179 28.68 -10.09 -9.67
C ASN A 179 27.78 -9.50 -8.56
N PRO A 180 27.35 -10.30 -7.57
CA PRO A 180 26.37 -9.89 -6.56
C PRO A 180 26.78 -8.64 -5.78
N LYS A 181 25.81 -7.83 -5.36
CA LYS A 181 25.99 -6.63 -4.55
C LYS A 181 25.28 -6.73 -3.20
N GLY A 182 25.81 -6.06 -2.18
CA GLY A 182 25.24 -6.08 -0.83
C GLY A 182 25.47 -7.36 -0.01
N LEU A 183 26.27 -8.31 -0.54
CA LEU A 183 26.64 -9.56 0.12
C LEU A 183 28.15 -9.61 0.41
N GLU A 184 28.51 -10.13 1.59
CA GLU A 184 29.90 -10.40 2.00
C GLU A 184 29.96 -11.77 2.71
N TRP A 185 30.74 -12.71 2.20
CA TRP A 185 30.94 -14.01 2.86
C TRP A 185 31.95 -13.86 4.02
N THR A 186 31.51 -14.16 5.24
CA THR A 186 32.35 -14.10 6.46
C THR A 186 32.75 -15.51 6.92
N GLU A 187 33.62 -15.62 7.92
CA GLU A 187 33.97 -16.91 8.55
C GLU A 187 32.75 -17.62 9.16
N LYS A 188 31.81 -16.88 9.76
CA LYS A 188 30.61 -17.45 10.40
C LYS A 188 29.48 -17.75 9.41
N GLY A 189 29.40 -17.00 8.31
CA GLY A 189 28.33 -17.17 7.34
C GLY A 189 28.29 -16.09 6.28
N LEU A 190 27.16 -15.39 6.21
CA LEU A 190 26.87 -14.35 5.23
C LEU A 190 26.55 -13.04 5.95
N LYS A 191 27.14 -11.93 5.52
CA LYS A 191 26.84 -10.59 5.98
C LYS A 191 26.15 -9.82 4.85
N LEU A 192 25.08 -9.10 5.19
CA LEU A 192 24.36 -8.23 4.27
C LEU A 192 24.60 -6.76 4.60
N ASN A 193 24.58 -5.91 3.58
CA ASN A 193 24.47 -4.46 3.70
C ASN A 193 23.19 -4.05 4.48
N ALA A 194 23.12 -2.79 4.90
CA ALA A 194 21.89 -2.21 5.45
C ALA A 194 20.73 -2.30 4.43
N LEU A 195 19.50 -2.44 4.90
CA LEU A 195 18.27 -2.46 4.08
C LEU A 195 18.34 -3.39 2.84
N THR A 196 19.02 -4.52 2.97
CA THR A 196 19.36 -5.45 1.88
C THR A 196 18.70 -6.81 2.09
N ALA A 197 18.19 -7.42 1.02
CA ALA A 197 17.71 -8.78 1.00
C ALA A 197 18.42 -9.59 -0.09
N THR A 198 18.46 -10.91 0.07
CA THR A 198 18.98 -11.83 -0.94
C THR A 198 18.21 -13.15 -0.98
N VAL A 199 18.20 -13.76 -2.15
CA VAL A 199 17.75 -15.15 -2.35
C VAL A 199 18.92 -15.94 -2.94
N LEU A 200 19.19 -17.11 -2.40
CA LEU A 200 20.24 -18.03 -2.82
C LEU A 200 19.64 -19.33 -3.36
N ARG A 201 20.35 -20.02 -4.27
CA ARG A 201 20.05 -21.41 -4.68
C ARG A 201 21.32 -22.26 -4.70
N VAL A 202 21.28 -23.41 -4.03
CA VAL A 202 22.21 -24.52 -4.25
C VAL A 202 21.48 -25.55 -5.09
N SER A 203 21.86 -25.62 -6.37
CA SER A 203 21.31 -26.56 -7.35
C SER A 203 21.86 -27.97 -7.08
N GLN A 204 21.02 -28.95 -6.75
CA GLN A 204 21.47 -30.27 -6.25
C GLN A 204 21.87 -31.28 -7.35
N GLY A 205 21.79 -30.90 -8.63
CA GLY A 205 22.23 -31.74 -9.76
C GLY A 205 21.42 -33.00 -10.01
N GLY A 206 20.41 -33.28 -9.18
CA GLY A 206 19.38 -34.28 -9.43
C GLY A 206 18.67 -34.00 -10.77
N ALA A 207 18.17 -35.06 -11.41
CA ALA A 207 17.64 -34.99 -12.77
C ALA A 207 16.63 -33.85 -12.96
N ILE A 208 16.71 -33.17 -14.11
CA ILE A 208 15.75 -32.15 -14.52
C ILE A 208 14.41 -32.83 -14.84
N VAL A 209 13.69 -33.19 -13.79
CA VAL A 209 12.24 -33.35 -13.84
C VAL A 209 11.71 -31.94 -14.07
N ALA A 210 11.59 -31.58 -15.35
CA ALA A 210 10.93 -30.34 -15.74
C ALA A 210 9.60 -30.27 -14.99
N PRO A 211 9.28 -29.15 -14.31
CA PRO A 211 8.07 -29.06 -13.51
C PRO A 211 6.89 -29.41 -14.43
N ALA A 212 6.12 -30.43 -14.05
CA ALA A 212 5.01 -30.90 -14.86
C ALA A 212 4.14 -29.69 -15.20
N VAL A 213 4.12 -29.34 -16.49
CA VAL A 213 3.33 -28.21 -16.96
C VAL A 213 1.89 -28.68 -16.86
N GLU A 214 1.20 -28.27 -15.80
CA GLU A 214 -0.24 -28.14 -15.85
C GLU A 214 -0.54 -27.21 -17.04
N GLU A 215 -0.92 -27.82 -18.15
CA GLU A 215 -1.38 -27.09 -19.33
C GLU A 215 -2.60 -26.29 -18.89
N LYS A 216 -2.37 -25.00 -18.60
CA LYS A 216 -3.47 -24.04 -18.55
C LYS A 216 -4.14 -24.10 -19.91
N PRO A 217 -5.47 -24.29 -19.99
CA PRO A 217 -6.15 -24.15 -21.26
C PRO A 217 -5.81 -22.77 -21.83
N GLU A 218 -5.42 -22.72 -23.10
CA GLU A 218 -5.19 -21.46 -23.78
C GLU A 218 -6.47 -20.61 -23.68
N PHE A 219 -6.32 -19.37 -23.26
CA PHE A 219 -7.47 -18.48 -23.12
C PHE A 219 -7.91 -18.02 -24.52
N ASP A 220 -8.84 -18.75 -25.12
CA ASP A 220 -9.23 -18.55 -26.51
C ASP A 220 -9.93 -17.18 -26.70
N LEU A 221 -9.18 -16.29 -27.34
CA LEU A 221 -9.60 -14.94 -27.73
C LEU A 221 -10.70 -14.93 -28.82
N SER A 222 -11.06 -16.08 -29.40
CA SER A 222 -12.23 -16.20 -30.29
C SER A 222 -13.54 -15.87 -29.57
N SER A 223 -13.63 -16.20 -28.27
CA SER A 223 -14.80 -15.97 -27.41
C SER A 223 -15.23 -14.50 -27.35
N LEU A 224 -14.27 -13.56 -27.46
CA LEU A 224 -14.53 -12.12 -27.46
C LEU A 224 -15.09 -11.56 -28.78
N LYS A 225 -15.34 -12.40 -29.79
CA LYS A 225 -15.87 -11.98 -31.11
C LYS A 225 -17.34 -12.32 -31.34
N GLN A 226 -18.07 -12.87 -30.36
CA GLN A 226 -19.45 -13.36 -30.54
C GLN A 226 -20.54 -12.62 -29.73
N GLU A 227 -20.35 -11.35 -29.36
CA GLU A 227 -21.42 -10.47 -28.82
C GLU A 227 -21.66 -9.19 -29.65
N GLN A 228 -21.49 -9.25 -30.98
CA GLN A 228 -22.04 -8.26 -31.91
C GLN A 228 -22.75 -8.96 -33.08
N GLY A 229 -24.00 -9.39 -32.88
CA GLY A 229 -24.69 -10.17 -33.92
C GLY A 229 -26.14 -10.58 -33.70
N GLN A 230 -26.97 -9.86 -32.93
CA GLN A 230 -28.40 -10.23 -32.85
C GLN A 230 -29.38 -9.06 -32.57
N TYR A 231 -29.50 -8.12 -33.52
CA TYR A 231 -30.71 -7.31 -33.71
C TYR A 231 -31.00 -7.14 -35.20
N ASN A 232 -31.71 -8.11 -35.78
CA ASN A 232 -32.26 -7.99 -37.14
C ASN A 232 -33.61 -7.26 -37.08
N ILE A 233 -33.75 -6.16 -37.82
CA ILE A 233 -35.06 -5.69 -38.31
C ILE A 233 -34.96 -5.48 -39.83
N GLN A 234 -36.03 -5.87 -40.50
CA GLN A 234 -36.14 -6.09 -41.94
C GLN A 234 -35.98 -4.82 -42.80
N ASP A 235 -35.46 -5.03 -44.01
CA ASP A 235 -35.45 -4.19 -45.21
C ASP A 235 -36.39 -2.96 -45.26
N ASN A 236 -35.80 -1.77 -45.38
CA ASN A 236 -36.14 -0.86 -46.48
C ASN A 236 -35.11 0.26 -46.67
N ILE A 237 -34.59 0.42 -47.89
CA ILE A 237 -33.78 1.56 -48.32
C ILE A 237 -34.47 2.25 -49.49
N PRO A 238 -34.70 3.56 -49.39
CA PRO A 238 -34.33 4.44 -50.50
C PRO A 238 -33.32 5.50 -50.05
N ASN A 239 -32.25 5.66 -50.83
CA ASN A 239 -31.20 6.64 -50.59
C ASN A 239 -31.74 8.08 -50.58
N ARG A 240 -31.34 8.88 -49.59
CA ARG A 240 -31.13 10.32 -49.81
C ARG A 240 -30.00 10.89 -48.95
N VAL A 241 -28.87 11.15 -49.59
CA VAL A 241 -27.78 11.93 -49.00
C VAL A 241 -28.27 13.37 -48.78
N VAL A 242 -28.20 13.85 -47.53
CA VAL A 242 -28.32 15.28 -47.21
C VAL A 242 -27.16 15.66 -46.30
N LYS A 243 -26.33 16.56 -46.80
CA LYS A 243 -25.19 17.18 -46.10
C LYS A 243 -25.73 18.19 -45.08
N PRO A 244 -25.23 18.24 -43.82
CA PRO A 244 -25.61 19.30 -42.90
C PRO A 244 -25.09 20.66 -43.40
N GLU A 245 -25.99 21.61 -43.63
CA GLU A 245 -25.65 23.01 -43.91
C GLU A 245 -25.68 23.84 -42.63
N GLN A 246 -24.80 24.84 -42.55
CA GLN A 246 -24.71 25.75 -41.40
C GLN A 246 -25.90 26.71 -41.42
N GLN A 247 -26.65 26.80 -40.33
CA GLN A 247 -27.67 27.83 -40.17
C GLN A 247 -27.07 29.13 -39.64
N THR A 248 -27.09 30.16 -40.48
CA THR A 248 -26.65 31.53 -40.15
C THR A 248 -27.83 32.37 -39.64
N PRO A 249 -27.77 32.98 -38.45
CA PRO A 249 -28.70 34.03 -38.06
C PRO A 249 -28.42 35.34 -38.82
N ALA A 250 -29.43 35.95 -39.42
CA ALA A 250 -29.34 37.27 -40.05
C ALA A 250 -29.50 38.42 -39.02
N PRO A 251 -28.97 39.63 -39.27
CA PRO A 251 -28.69 40.59 -38.20
C PRO A 251 -29.74 41.70 -38.02
N GLN A 252 -29.82 42.27 -36.81
CA GLN A 252 -30.36 43.62 -36.58
C GLN A 252 -29.50 44.45 -35.61
N THR A 253 -28.96 45.55 -36.14
CA THR A 253 -28.66 46.86 -35.50
C THR A 253 -27.92 46.92 -34.15
N LYS A 254 -26.62 47.30 -34.22
CA LYS A 254 -25.90 48.08 -33.20
C LYS A 254 -26.49 49.52 -33.13
N PRO A 255 -26.47 50.20 -31.97
CA PRO A 255 -25.55 51.34 -31.81
C PRO A 255 -24.98 51.43 -30.36
N ASP A 256 -24.09 52.36 -30.03
CA ASP A 256 -22.79 52.60 -30.66
C ASP A 256 -21.76 52.95 -29.55
N SER A 257 -20.47 53.10 -29.87
CA SER A 257 -19.38 53.19 -28.90
C SER A 257 -19.12 54.62 -28.37
N ALA A 258 -19.11 54.81 -27.04
CA ALA A 258 -18.62 56.05 -26.40
C ALA A 258 -17.92 55.80 -25.04
N LYS A 259 -16.89 56.61 -24.78
CA LYS A 259 -16.03 56.74 -23.57
C LYS A 259 -15.45 58.19 -23.63
N PRO A 260 -14.93 58.85 -22.57
CA PRO A 260 -14.70 58.43 -21.19
C PRO A 260 -15.19 59.47 -20.13
N ASP A 261 -14.44 59.60 -19.02
CA ASP A 261 -14.40 60.69 -18.02
C ASP A 261 -15.38 60.68 -16.82
N ALA A 262 -15.05 61.23 -15.63
CA ALA A 262 -13.75 61.38 -14.93
C ALA A 262 -13.94 61.90 -13.48
N LYS A 263 -13.15 61.39 -12.49
CA LYS A 263 -13.04 61.88 -11.08
C LYS A 263 -14.37 61.86 -10.27
N VAL A 264 -14.48 62.09 -8.95
CA VAL A 264 -13.60 62.65 -7.89
C VAL A 264 -13.66 61.81 -6.59
N ALA A 265 -12.51 61.73 -5.92
CA ALA A 265 -12.15 61.51 -4.49
C ALA A 265 -13.19 61.25 -3.36
N ASP A 266 -12.74 60.38 -2.43
CA ASP A 266 -12.60 60.53 -0.96
C ASP A 266 -13.72 61.11 -0.07
N ALA A 267 -14.03 60.37 1.01
CA ALA A 267 -13.72 60.80 2.39
C ALA A 267 -13.86 59.65 3.42
N GLU A 268 -13.03 59.66 4.45
CA GLU A 268 -13.18 58.81 5.65
C GLU A 268 -14.20 59.40 6.63
N ASN A 269 -14.88 58.56 7.44
CA ASN A 269 -14.87 58.76 8.89
C ASN A 269 -15.23 57.49 9.68
N LYS A 270 -14.86 57.48 10.97
CA LYS A 270 -15.10 56.39 11.95
C LYS A 270 -15.84 56.97 13.20
N PRO A 271 -15.70 56.43 14.44
CA PRO A 271 -16.81 55.83 15.19
C PRO A 271 -17.40 56.70 16.32
N SER A 272 -18.47 56.21 16.96
CA SER A 272 -18.69 56.16 18.42
C SER A 272 -19.81 55.15 18.74
N GLN A 273 -19.67 54.24 19.72
CA GLN A 273 -20.09 54.32 21.14
C GLN A 273 -21.62 54.54 21.33
N ALA A 274 -22.31 54.03 22.35
CA ALA A 274 -21.98 53.47 23.69
C ALA A 274 -23.09 52.45 24.08
N THR A 275 -23.22 51.69 25.19
CA THR A 275 -22.47 51.16 26.37
C THR A 275 -23.46 50.24 27.14
N THR A 276 -23.20 49.38 28.13
CA THR A 276 -22.06 48.96 28.99
C THR A 276 -22.29 47.45 29.38
N ASP A 277 -21.79 46.75 30.42
CA ASP A 277 -20.92 47.03 31.59
C ASP A 277 -20.16 45.78 32.13
N SER A 278 -19.30 46.06 33.13
CA SER A 278 -18.78 45.33 34.31
C SER A 278 -19.56 44.12 34.90
N GLN A 279 -18.96 43.19 35.68
CA GLN A 279 -17.57 43.11 36.19
C GLN A 279 -17.09 41.68 36.55
N THR A 280 -15.76 41.57 36.67
CA THR A 280 -14.88 40.42 37.00
C THR A 280 -15.05 39.81 38.41
N SER A 281 -14.83 38.49 38.57
CA SER A 281 -13.96 37.90 39.65
C SER A 281 -13.77 36.37 39.55
N GLN A 282 -12.54 35.92 39.84
CA GLN A 282 -12.04 34.55 40.10
C GLN A 282 -11.16 34.62 41.38
N PRO A 283 -10.50 33.56 41.91
CA PRO A 283 -10.41 32.14 41.51
C PRO A 283 -11.17 31.22 42.51
N THR A 284 -10.80 30.03 43.05
CA THR A 284 -9.57 29.18 43.08
C THR A 284 -9.93 27.74 43.57
N GLN A 285 -9.15 26.71 43.16
CA GLN A 285 -8.75 25.49 43.92
C GLN A 285 -9.80 24.60 44.67
N GLU A 286 -9.65 23.27 44.88
CA GLU A 286 -8.75 22.21 44.35
C GLU A 286 -9.34 20.80 44.66
N ALA A 287 -8.74 19.74 44.11
CA ALA A 287 -8.67 18.35 44.63
C ALA A 287 -9.93 17.46 44.87
N GLN A 288 -9.90 16.27 44.22
CA GLN A 288 -10.27 14.92 44.75
C GLN A 288 -11.75 14.61 45.14
N ALA A 289 -12.24 13.35 45.21
CA ALA A 289 -11.89 12.05 44.60
C ALA A 289 -13.02 11.00 44.88
N SER A 290 -12.90 9.76 44.36
CA SER A 290 -13.81 8.59 44.53
C SER A 290 -15.08 8.62 43.64
N SER A 291 -15.51 7.59 42.90
CA SER A 291 -15.45 6.10 42.93
C SER A 291 -16.64 5.41 43.64
N VAL A 292 -16.93 4.14 43.28
CA VAL A 292 -18.18 3.32 43.53
C VAL A 292 -19.23 3.58 42.40
N LYS A 293 -19.59 2.63 41.50
CA LYS A 293 -20.33 1.33 41.63
C LYS A 293 -21.77 1.57 42.17
N GLU A 294 -22.89 1.02 41.66
CA GLU A 294 -23.24 -0.29 41.09
C GLU A 294 -24.45 -0.11 40.12
N ALA A 295 -24.53 -0.85 38.99
CA ALA A 295 -25.36 -2.05 38.75
C ALA A 295 -26.86 -1.85 38.39
N VAL A 296 -27.17 -2.17 37.13
CA VAL A 296 -28.30 -3.01 36.63
C VAL A 296 -29.68 -2.90 37.31
N GLN A 297 -30.65 -2.35 36.58
CA GLN A 297 -31.83 -3.14 36.18
C GLN A 297 -32.53 -2.60 34.93
N ASN A 298 -33.12 -3.51 34.13
CA ASN A 298 -34.03 -3.17 33.05
C ASN A 298 -35.46 -3.11 33.61
N GLU A 299 -36.29 -2.20 33.10
CA GLU A 299 -37.72 -2.49 32.95
C GLU A 299 -38.16 -2.17 31.51
N SER A 300 -39.08 -2.99 31.03
CA SER A 300 -39.58 -3.00 29.65
C SER A 300 -40.92 -2.29 29.54
N VAL A 301 -41.10 -1.49 28.48
CA VAL A 301 -42.44 -1.10 28.01
C VAL A 301 -42.64 -1.67 26.62
N GLU A 302 -43.46 -2.70 26.52
CA GLU A 302 -43.96 -3.17 25.23
C GLU A 302 -44.90 -2.12 24.61
N ASN A 303 -44.91 -2.02 23.28
CA ASN A 303 -46.09 -1.52 22.58
C ASN A 303 -46.30 -2.32 21.30
N SER A 304 -47.29 -3.21 21.32
CA SER A 304 -47.63 -4.07 20.20
C SER A 304 -48.54 -3.34 19.22
N SER A 305 -48.16 -3.31 17.93
CA SER A 305 -49.07 -2.86 16.87
C SER A 305 -48.74 -3.47 15.50
N LYS A 306 -49.49 -4.54 15.21
CA LYS A 306 -49.89 -5.03 13.88
C LYS A 306 -48.78 -5.54 12.95
N GLU A 307 -48.91 -6.82 12.62
CA GLU A 307 -48.37 -7.38 11.39
C GLU A 307 -48.79 -6.54 10.17
N ASN A 308 -47.83 -6.28 9.28
CA ASN A 308 -48.12 -6.09 7.87
C ASN A 308 -47.07 -6.90 7.10
N LYS A 309 -47.51 -7.76 6.16
CA LYS A 309 -46.68 -8.82 5.56
C LYS A 309 -46.43 -8.55 4.08
N PRO A 310 -45.26 -8.02 3.69
CA PRO A 310 -44.82 -8.04 2.30
C PRO A 310 -44.59 -9.49 1.83
N ALA A 311 -44.74 -9.72 0.52
CA ALA A 311 -44.32 -10.96 -0.10
C ALA A 311 -42.77 -11.10 -0.05
N PRO A 312 -42.22 -12.32 -0.02
CA PRO A 312 -40.77 -12.52 -0.05
C PRO A 312 -40.21 -12.04 -1.39
N LEU A 313 -39.33 -11.03 -1.34
CA LEU A 313 -38.48 -10.67 -2.48
C LEU A 313 -37.59 -11.87 -2.85
N ALA A 314 -37.36 -12.06 -4.15
CA ALA A 314 -36.59 -13.19 -4.66
C ALA A 314 -35.17 -13.18 -4.08
N LYS A 315 -34.63 -14.37 -3.74
CA LYS A 315 -33.24 -14.51 -3.31
C LYS A 315 -32.30 -14.00 -4.40
N GLN A 316 -31.64 -12.88 -4.13
CA GLN A 316 -30.43 -12.50 -4.85
C GLN A 316 -29.36 -13.58 -4.59
N ALA A 317 -28.67 -14.04 -5.62
CA ALA A 317 -27.69 -15.12 -5.49
C ALA A 317 -26.44 -14.62 -4.77
N GLU A 318 -26.26 -15.04 -3.52
CA GLU A 318 -25.01 -14.79 -2.78
C GLU A 318 -23.85 -15.57 -3.43
N LEU A 319 -22.75 -14.86 -3.73
CA LEU A 319 -21.51 -15.50 -4.15
C LEU A 319 -20.94 -16.34 -2.99
N PRO A 320 -20.35 -17.52 -3.25
CA PRO A 320 -19.91 -18.43 -2.21
C PRO A 320 -18.81 -17.79 -1.35
N ASN A 321 -19.13 -17.56 -0.07
CA ASN A 321 -18.19 -17.02 0.91
C ASN A 321 -17.13 -18.08 1.26
N THR A 322 -15.92 -17.93 0.73
CA THR A 322 -14.78 -18.82 0.97
C THR A 322 -14.01 -18.51 2.27
N GLY A 323 -14.52 -17.62 3.12
CA GLY A 323 -13.95 -17.32 4.44
C GLY A 323 -14.49 -18.23 5.54
N THR A 324 -13.69 -19.21 5.97
CA THR A 324 -13.97 -19.97 7.21
C THR A 324 -13.94 -19.05 8.42
N LYS A 325 -15.04 -18.96 9.18
CA LYS A 325 -15.07 -18.26 10.47
C LYS A 325 -14.10 -18.91 11.45
N ASN A 326 -13.21 -18.09 12.03
CA ASN A 326 -12.39 -18.45 13.19
C ASN A 326 -12.85 -17.60 14.38
N ASP A 327 -13.55 -18.18 15.36
CA ASP A 327 -14.14 -17.46 16.49
C ASP A 327 -13.11 -17.07 17.60
N HIS A 328 -11.81 -17.10 17.28
CA HIS A 328 -10.74 -16.64 18.17
C HIS A 328 -10.68 -15.12 18.23
N LYS A 329 -11.35 -14.52 19.24
CA LYS A 329 -11.35 -13.08 19.58
C LYS A 329 -9.98 -12.47 19.95
N LEU A 330 -8.87 -13.11 19.59
CA LEU A 330 -7.48 -12.70 19.90
C LEU A 330 -6.61 -12.46 18.66
N LEU A 331 -7.14 -12.65 17.44
CA LEU A 331 -6.37 -12.56 16.18
C LEU A 331 -6.60 -11.28 15.35
N PHE A 332 -7.41 -10.33 15.82
CA PHE A 332 -7.70 -9.07 15.11
C PHE A 332 -6.86 -7.86 15.57
N ALA A 333 -5.86 -8.07 16.41
CA ALA A 333 -4.91 -7.04 16.85
C ALA A 333 -3.52 -7.24 16.18
N GLY A 334 -3.45 -7.13 14.84
CA GLY A 334 -2.21 -7.49 14.13
C GLY A 334 -1.99 -6.99 12.69
N ILE A 335 -2.81 -6.08 12.15
CA ILE A 335 -2.67 -5.61 10.75
C ILE A 335 -2.52 -4.07 10.61
N SER A 336 -2.79 -3.29 11.67
CA SER A 336 -2.86 -1.82 11.59
C SER A 336 -1.87 -1.05 12.49
N LEU A 337 -0.71 -1.62 12.84
CA LEU A 337 0.27 -0.94 13.72
C LEU A 337 1.75 -1.20 13.39
N LEU A 338 2.14 -1.16 12.10
CA LEU A 338 3.55 -1.19 11.66
C LEU A 338 4.12 0.20 11.31
N THR A 339 3.60 1.24 11.97
CA THR A 339 4.06 2.64 11.85
C THR A 339 4.36 3.31 13.20
N LEU A 340 4.23 2.58 14.32
CA LEU A 340 4.31 3.15 15.68
C LEU A 340 5.13 2.32 16.68
N LEU A 341 6.18 1.62 16.22
CA LEU A 341 7.19 0.99 17.10
C LEU A 341 8.62 1.53 16.86
N GLY A 342 8.72 2.78 16.41
CA GLY A 342 9.95 3.57 16.40
C GLY A 342 10.17 4.39 17.67
N LEU A 343 9.64 3.96 18.82
CA LEU A 343 9.68 4.75 20.06
C LEU A 343 9.72 3.85 21.31
N GLY A 344 10.85 3.88 22.04
CA GLY A 344 10.88 3.40 23.44
C GLY A 344 11.90 2.33 23.83
N PHE A 345 13.20 2.60 23.70
CA PHE A 345 14.12 2.56 24.86
C PHE A 345 15.51 3.14 24.53
N LEU A 346 15.74 4.43 24.81
CA LEU A 346 17.11 4.98 24.95
C LEU A 346 17.20 6.26 25.80
N LEU A 347 16.37 6.35 26.84
CA LEU A 347 16.86 6.90 28.11
C LEU A 347 17.71 5.77 28.74
N LYS A 348 18.91 5.99 29.28
CA LYS A 348 19.52 7.21 29.81
C LYS A 348 21.04 7.03 29.83
N ASN A 349 21.81 8.02 29.37
CA ASN A 349 23.16 8.32 29.90
C ASN A 349 23.60 9.73 29.51
N LYS A 350 23.31 10.70 30.39
CA LYS A 350 23.91 12.03 30.38
C LYS A 350 25.25 11.95 31.12
N LYS A 351 26.28 12.62 30.61
CA LYS A 351 27.63 12.71 31.23
C LYS A 351 27.53 13.23 32.67
N GLU A 352 28.42 12.76 33.54
CA GLU A 352 29.54 13.56 34.07
C GLU A 352 30.51 12.70 34.90
N ASN A 353 31.80 13.01 34.79
CA ASN A 353 32.98 12.45 35.48
C ASN A 353 33.12 10.91 35.50
#